data_AF-A0A4S8HCC6-F1
#
_entry.id   AF-A0A4S8HCC6-F1
#
_cell.length_a   1.000
_cell.length_b   1.000
_cell.length_c   1.000
_cell.angle_alpha   90.00
_cell.angle_beta   90.00
_cell.angle_gamma   90.00
#
_symmetry.space_group_name_H-M   'P 1'
#
loop_
_entity.id
_entity.type
_entity.pdbx_description
1 polymer ?
#
loop_
_entity_poly.entity_id
_entity_poly.type
_entity_poly.pdbx_seq_one_letter_code
_entity_poly.pdbx_strand_id
1 'polypeptide(L)'
;MLIPIILFSGISRVVAQSPQKIEQELLSSFRQLQYWASYNDAHAKDRIDSIKQTNTFFRTKLLAFTAAERSTFTYDFKELEKEGLIIRTSEDGLFRIYSWDTGLGGPEHYFDAVFQYKANNEVFSRLAHQEIDETGKWYSRIYDLKTDTKTYYIGLYHEMHSTKDMVQGVKLFCIEDKEVNESVRLFKTTKGLANELGFAYNFLTVARRPERPAKLIYYDTEDDQLHLTVVKEDGTVTKQIITYQFTGKYFERIKGR
;
A
#
# COMPACT_ATOMS: atom_id res chain seq x y z
N MET A 1 -25.24 -54.29 -28.52
CA MET A 1 -25.37 -53.98 -27.08
C MET A 1 -24.53 -52.75 -26.81
N LEU A 2 -25.14 -51.56 -26.77
CA LEU A 2 -24.45 -50.28 -26.53
C LEU A 2 -24.29 -50.06 -25.03
N ILE A 3 -23.07 -49.78 -24.57
CA ILE A 3 -22.80 -49.29 -23.22
C ILE A 3 -22.62 -47.77 -23.33
N PRO A 4 -23.43 -46.95 -22.66
CA PRO A 4 -23.16 -45.52 -22.57
C PRO A 4 -22.13 -45.27 -21.46
N ILE A 5 -20.99 -44.69 -21.83
CA ILE A 5 -20.04 -44.11 -20.89
C ILE A 5 -20.61 -42.77 -20.45
N ILE A 6 -21.06 -42.70 -19.19
CA ILE A 6 -21.43 -41.45 -18.54
C ILE A 6 -20.13 -40.78 -18.06
N LEU A 7 -19.68 -39.76 -18.79
CA LEU A 7 -18.64 -38.85 -18.31
C LEU A 7 -19.24 -37.93 -17.24
N PHE A 8 -18.93 -38.19 -15.98
CA PHE A 8 -19.14 -37.24 -14.89
C PHE A 8 -18.05 -36.17 -14.95
N SER A 9 -18.34 -35.04 -15.60
CA SER A 9 -17.55 -33.82 -15.47
C SER A 9 -17.91 -33.13 -14.15
N GLY A 10 -17.17 -33.46 -13.09
CA GLY A 10 -17.22 -32.73 -11.83
C GLY A 10 -16.64 -31.33 -12.01
N ILE A 11 -17.49 -30.36 -12.38
CA ILE A 11 -17.15 -28.94 -12.24
C ILE A 11 -17.21 -28.66 -10.73
N SER A 12 -16.05 -28.64 -10.08
CA SER A 12 -15.91 -28.10 -8.74
C SER A 12 -16.35 -26.64 -8.79
N ARG A 13 -17.59 -26.36 -8.40
CA ARG A 13 -18.05 -25.00 -8.12
C ARG A 13 -17.22 -24.52 -6.92
N VAL A 14 -16.20 -23.71 -7.19
CA VAL A 14 -15.64 -22.83 -6.16
C VAL A 14 -16.80 -21.93 -5.76
N VAL A 15 -17.43 -22.26 -4.64
CA VAL A 15 -18.50 -21.42 -4.10
C VAL A 15 -17.82 -20.13 -3.68
N ALA A 16 -18.15 -19.05 -4.39
CA ALA A 16 -17.67 -17.72 -4.07
C ALA A 16 -17.94 -17.45 -2.58
N GLN A 17 -16.88 -17.25 -1.80
CA GLN A 17 -17.04 -16.96 -0.38
C GLN A 17 -17.61 -15.55 -0.21
N SER A 18 -18.56 -15.37 0.70
CA SER A 18 -19.05 -14.03 1.05
C SER A 18 -17.88 -13.19 1.60
N PRO A 19 -17.72 -11.92 1.18
CA PRO A 19 -16.68 -11.02 1.70
C PRO A 19 -16.62 -10.93 3.23
N GLN A 20 -17.76 -11.04 3.91
CA GLN A 20 -17.84 -11.06 5.37
C GLN A 20 -17.10 -12.26 5.97
N LYS A 21 -17.25 -13.44 5.38
CA LYS A 21 -16.54 -14.65 5.81
C LYS A 21 -15.04 -14.54 5.55
N ILE A 22 -14.67 -14.01 4.38
CA ILE A 22 -13.28 -13.70 4.03
C ILE A 22 -12.66 -12.76 5.07
N GLU A 23 -13.37 -11.69 5.44
CA GLU A 23 -12.93 -10.75 6.48
C GLU A 23 -12.69 -11.44 7.82
N GLN A 24 -13.60 -12.30 8.27
CA GLN A 24 -13.41 -13.04 9.54
C GLN A 24 -12.18 -13.97 9.49
N GLU A 25 -11.97 -14.66 8.38
CA GLU A 25 -10.80 -15.54 8.22
C GLU A 25 -9.49 -14.76 8.18
N LEU A 26 -9.46 -13.63 7.46
CA LEU A 26 -8.32 -12.72 7.43
C LEU A 26 -8.05 -12.11 8.80
N LEU A 27 -9.09 -11.64 9.50
CA LEU A 27 -9.01 -11.03 10.82
C LEU A 27 -8.42 -11.99 11.85
N SER A 28 -8.83 -13.26 11.82
CA SER A 28 -8.23 -14.29 12.67
C SER A 28 -6.72 -14.43 12.42
N SER A 29 -6.28 -14.48 11.15
CA SER A 29 -4.84 -14.57 10.85
C SER A 29 -4.08 -13.29 11.18
N PHE A 30 -4.69 -12.12 10.99
CA PHE A 30 -4.07 -10.84 11.27
C PHE A 30 -3.87 -10.61 12.77
N ARG A 31 -4.87 -10.97 13.59
CA ARG A 31 -4.73 -10.97 15.06
C ARG A 31 -3.63 -11.90 15.56
N GLN A 32 -3.45 -13.04 14.91
CA GLN A 32 -2.38 -13.98 15.26
C GLN A 32 -1.00 -13.36 14.97
N LEU A 33 -0.85 -12.68 13.83
CA LEU A 33 0.36 -11.91 13.51
C LEU A 33 0.63 -10.84 14.59
N GLN A 34 -0.37 -10.03 14.93
CA GLN A 34 -0.23 -8.96 15.90
C GLN A 34 0.06 -9.46 17.32
N TYR A 35 -0.52 -10.59 17.70
CA TYR A 35 -0.20 -11.26 18.96
C TYR A 35 1.30 -11.55 19.03
N TRP A 36 1.89 -12.18 18.02
CA TRP A 36 3.32 -12.49 18.02
C TRP A 36 4.20 -11.24 17.91
N ALA A 37 3.77 -10.25 17.14
CA ALA A 37 4.45 -8.96 17.03
C ALA A 37 4.53 -8.23 18.38
N SER A 38 3.47 -8.30 19.19
CA SER A 38 3.42 -7.69 20.53
C SER A 38 3.90 -8.60 21.67
N TYR A 39 4.11 -9.89 21.42
CA TYR A 39 4.53 -10.87 22.43
C TYR A 39 5.91 -10.52 23.00
N ASN A 40 5.95 -10.17 24.28
CA ASN A 40 7.16 -9.72 24.96
C ASN A 40 7.62 -10.75 26.00
N ASP A 41 8.16 -11.87 25.52
CA ASP A 41 8.88 -12.83 26.34
C ASP A 41 10.35 -12.85 25.90
N ALA A 42 11.22 -12.35 26.77
CA ALA A 42 12.66 -12.23 26.55
C ALA A 42 13.36 -13.58 26.31
N HIS A 43 12.68 -14.70 26.57
CA HIS A 43 13.23 -16.06 26.41
C HIS A 43 12.69 -16.82 25.20
N ALA A 44 11.76 -16.24 24.42
CA ALA A 44 11.18 -16.90 23.26
C ALA A 44 12.13 -16.85 22.05
N LYS A 45 13.04 -17.82 21.95
CA LYS A 45 13.87 -18.06 20.76
C LYS A 45 13.04 -18.17 19.46
N ASP A 46 11.77 -18.58 19.58
CA ASP A 46 10.89 -18.86 18.45
C ASP A 46 9.97 -17.67 18.06
N ARG A 47 10.10 -16.50 18.71
CA ARG A 47 9.22 -15.35 18.45
C ARG A 47 9.36 -14.85 17.00
N ILE A 48 10.58 -14.62 16.53
CA ILE A 48 10.81 -14.11 15.17
C ILE A 48 10.31 -15.10 14.13
N ASP A 49 10.52 -16.40 14.35
CA ASP A 49 10.02 -17.45 13.45
C ASP A 49 8.49 -17.50 13.45
N SER A 50 7.85 -17.29 14.61
CA SER A 50 6.40 -17.20 14.73
C SER A 50 5.84 -15.97 14.00
N ILE A 51 6.50 -14.81 14.10
CA ILE A 51 6.13 -13.60 13.35
C ILE A 51 6.26 -13.87 11.84
N LYS A 52 7.39 -14.42 11.38
CA LYS A 52 7.59 -14.76 9.95
C LYS A 52 6.53 -15.74 9.44
N GLN A 53 6.25 -16.79 10.20
CA GLN A 53 5.26 -17.80 9.82
C GLN A 53 3.84 -17.19 9.74
N THR A 54 3.43 -16.44 10.76
CA THR A 54 2.09 -15.84 10.80
C THR A 54 1.94 -14.71 9.77
N ASN A 55 2.99 -13.93 9.52
CA ASN A 55 3.02 -12.94 8.45
C ASN A 55 2.89 -13.62 7.08
N THR A 56 3.64 -14.71 6.83
CA THR A 56 3.54 -15.50 5.60
C THR A 56 2.12 -15.99 5.40
N PHE A 57 1.50 -16.54 6.45
CA PHE A 57 0.15 -17.07 6.39
C PHE A 57 -0.89 -15.99 6.09
N PHE A 58 -0.83 -14.84 6.76
CA PHE A 58 -1.71 -13.70 6.49
C PHE A 58 -1.53 -13.18 5.06
N ARG A 59 -0.28 -12.92 4.65
CA ARG A 59 0.10 -12.45 3.32
C ARG A 59 -0.43 -13.35 2.21
N THR A 60 -0.20 -14.66 2.30
CA THR A 60 -0.68 -15.63 1.30
C THR A 60 -2.19 -15.69 1.26
N LYS A 61 -2.87 -15.66 2.42
CA LYS A 61 -4.34 -15.65 2.47
C LYS A 61 -4.93 -14.39 1.85
N LEU A 62 -4.40 -13.23 2.20
CA LEU A 62 -4.85 -11.94 1.67
C LEU A 62 -4.74 -11.95 0.15
N LEU A 63 -3.57 -12.29 -0.39
CA LEU A 63 -3.35 -12.40 -1.83
C LEU A 63 -4.32 -13.38 -2.49
N ALA A 64 -4.50 -14.57 -1.92
CA ALA A 64 -5.39 -15.59 -2.47
C ALA A 64 -6.85 -15.13 -2.53
N PHE A 65 -7.35 -14.53 -1.45
CA PHE A 65 -8.73 -14.03 -1.41
C PHE A 65 -8.93 -12.84 -2.34
N THR A 66 -8.02 -11.87 -2.36
CA THR A 66 -8.15 -10.70 -3.24
C THR A 66 -7.98 -11.05 -4.71
N ALA A 67 -7.24 -12.11 -5.04
CA ALA A 67 -7.12 -12.64 -6.41
C ALA A 67 -8.36 -13.44 -6.85
N ALA A 68 -8.94 -14.24 -5.96
CA ALA A 68 -10.03 -15.16 -6.31
C ALA A 68 -11.43 -14.50 -6.28
N GLU A 69 -11.66 -13.57 -5.35
CA GLU A 69 -13.01 -13.12 -5.01
C GLU A 69 -13.19 -11.63 -5.38
N ARG A 70 -13.82 -11.37 -6.53
CA ARG A 70 -14.00 -10.01 -7.07
C ARG A 70 -14.70 -9.05 -6.12
N SER A 71 -15.59 -9.58 -5.28
CA SER A 71 -16.34 -8.81 -4.29
C SER A 71 -15.45 -8.19 -3.20
N THR A 72 -14.26 -8.74 -2.96
CA THR A 72 -13.27 -8.15 -2.04
C THR A 72 -12.79 -6.78 -2.51
N PHE A 73 -12.87 -6.48 -3.81
CA PHE A 73 -12.36 -5.24 -4.37
C PHE A 73 -13.20 -4.01 -4.01
N THR A 74 -14.51 -4.18 -3.79
CA THR A 74 -15.43 -3.09 -3.40
C THR A 74 -15.92 -3.24 -1.97
N TYR A 75 -15.70 -4.39 -1.34
CA TYR A 75 -16.08 -4.61 0.04
C TYR A 75 -15.28 -3.72 1.00
N ASP A 76 -15.95 -3.28 2.05
CA ASP A 76 -15.43 -2.40 3.09
C ASP A 76 -15.05 -3.25 4.32
N PHE A 77 -13.75 -3.55 4.44
CA PHE A 77 -13.20 -4.42 5.49
C PHE A 77 -12.98 -3.67 6.80
N LYS A 78 -14.06 -3.17 7.39
CA LYS A 78 -14.03 -2.32 8.59
C LYS A 78 -13.33 -2.95 9.79
N GLU A 79 -13.51 -4.26 10.00
CA GLU A 79 -12.92 -4.93 11.16
C GLU A 79 -11.41 -5.14 10.96
N LEU A 80 -10.96 -5.41 9.73
CA LEU A 80 -9.53 -5.45 9.42
C LEU A 80 -8.88 -4.06 9.55
N GLU A 81 -9.54 -3.00 9.07
CA GLU A 81 -9.02 -1.63 9.23
C GLU A 81 -8.93 -1.22 10.69
N LYS A 82 -9.95 -1.57 11.49
CA LYS A 82 -9.94 -1.34 12.93
C LYS A 82 -8.81 -2.09 13.63
N GLU A 83 -8.50 -3.29 13.16
CA GLU A 83 -7.40 -4.09 13.67
C GLU A 83 -6.03 -3.52 13.24
N GLY A 84 -5.96 -2.72 12.18
CA GLY A 84 -4.74 -2.00 11.77
C GLY A 84 -4.23 -2.33 10.37
N LEU A 85 -4.97 -3.10 9.58
CA LEU A 85 -4.71 -3.24 8.14
C LEU A 85 -5.06 -1.92 7.45
N ILE A 86 -4.14 -1.33 6.71
CA ILE A 86 -4.38 -0.05 6.04
C ILE A 86 -4.87 -0.32 4.63
N ILE A 87 -6.12 0.03 4.33
CA ILE A 87 -6.73 -0.25 3.02
C ILE A 87 -7.07 1.05 2.33
N ARG A 88 -6.42 1.34 1.20
CA ARG A 88 -6.67 2.57 0.43
C ARG A 88 -7.07 2.22 -0.99
N THR A 89 -8.15 2.82 -1.44
CA THR A 89 -8.67 2.67 -2.81
C THR A 89 -8.55 4.02 -3.52
N SER A 90 -8.18 4.00 -4.80
CA SER A 90 -8.20 5.15 -5.71
C SER A 90 -9.63 5.71 -5.84
N GLU A 91 -9.73 6.97 -6.25
CA GLU A 91 -11.03 7.66 -6.31
C GLU A 91 -11.93 7.06 -7.40
N ASP A 92 -11.34 6.64 -8.52
CA ASP A 92 -12.01 5.90 -9.59
C ASP A 92 -12.34 4.44 -9.25
N GLY A 93 -11.87 3.95 -8.10
CA GLY A 93 -12.12 2.59 -7.65
C GLY A 93 -11.43 1.51 -8.49
N LEU A 94 -10.40 1.83 -9.26
CA LEU A 94 -9.67 0.89 -10.13
C LEU A 94 -8.37 0.36 -9.53
N PHE A 95 -7.88 0.95 -8.45
CA PHE A 95 -6.67 0.53 -7.76
C PHE A 95 -6.87 0.54 -6.24
N ARG A 96 -6.45 -0.52 -5.56
CA ARG A 96 -6.52 -0.66 -4.11
C ARG A 96 -5.22 -1.24 -3.58
N ILE A 97 -4.73 -0.67 -2.48
CA ILE A 97 -3.55 -1.14 -1.77
C ILE A 97 -3.96 -1.54 -0.36
N TYR A 98 -3.56 -2.73 0.05
CA TYR A 98 -3.63 -3.23 1.41
C TYR A 98 -2.21 -3.18 1.97
N SER A 99 -1.97 -2.49 3.08
CA SER A 99 -0.65 -2.40 3.71
C SER A 99 -0.73 -2.72 5.18
N TRP A 100 0.28 -3.41 5.72
CA TRP A 100 0.34 -3.73 7.15
C TRP A 100 1.77 -3.77 7.66
N ASP A 101 1.90 -3.62 8.98
CA ASP A 101 3.14 -3.86 9.71
C ASP A 101 3.37 -5.37 9.85
N THR A 102 4.53 -5.84 9.38
CA THR A 102 4.90 -7.27 9.41
C THR A 102 5.27 -7.77 10.80
N GLY A 103 5.42 -6.87 11.79
CA GLY A 103 5.93 -7.18 13.12
C GLY A 103 7.44 -7.43 13.18
N LEU A 104 8.14 -7.31 12.05
CA LEU A 104 9.59 -7.42 11.93
C LEU A 104 10.27 -6.04 12.06
N GLY A 105 11.59 -6.04 12.27
CA GLY A 105 12.43 -4.83 12.29
C GLY A 105 12.72 -4.22 13.68
N GLY A 106 11.97 -4.61 14.72
CA GLY A 106 12.21 -4.12 16.08
C GLY A 106 11.86 -2.63 16.23
N PRO A 107 12.82 -1.71 16.49
CA PRO A 107 12.57 -0.26 16.48
C PRO A 107 12.27 0.32 15.08
N GLU A 108 12.79 -0.33 14.04
CA GLU A 108 12.39 -0.11 12.66
C GLU A 108 11.16 -0.97 12.38
N HIS A 109 10.15 -0.43 11.70
CA HIS A 109 8.95 -1.18 11.36
C HIS A 109 9.00 -1.56 9.89
N TYR A 110 8.92 -2.85 9.61
CA TYR A 110 8.87 -3.36 8.24
C TYR A 110 7.42 -3.52 7.81
N PHE A 111 7.09 -2.99 6.63
CA PHE A 111 5.74 -3.07 6.07
C PHE A 111 5.70 -3.99 4.85
N ASP A 112 4.55 -4.60 4.61
CA ASP A 112 4.27 -5.33 3.36
C ASP A 112 2.93 -4.85 2.79
N ALA A 113 2.71 -5.14 1.51
CA ALA A 113 1.51 -4.71 0.80
C ALA A 113 1.05 -5.67 -0.30
N VAL A 114 -0.27 -5.70 -0.50
CA VAL A 114 -0.94 -6.32 -1.65
C VAL A 114 -1.57 -5.24 -2.50
N PHE A 115 -1.32 -5.29 -3.79
CA PHE A 115 -1.97 -4.47 -4.80
C PHE A 115 -3.11 -5.26 -5.43
N GLN A 116 -4.31 -4.71 -5.37
CA GLN A 116 -5.48 -5.22 -6.07
C GLN A 116 -5.94 -4.16 -7.08
N TYR A 117 -6.23 -4.57 -8.31
CA TYR A 117 -6.50 -3.62 -9.38
C TYR A 117 -7.43 -4.21 -10.43
N LYS A 118 -8.13 -3.33 -11.13
CA LYS A 118 -9.05 -3.72 -12.20
C LYS A 118 -8.47 -3.34 -13.57
N ALA A 119 -8.35 -4.32 -14.46
CA ALA A 119 -7.95 -4.13 -15.84
C ALA A 119 -8.84 -4.97 -16.76
N ASN A 120 -9.34 -4.38 -17.85
CA ASN A 120 -10.19 -5.08 -18.83
C ASN A 120 -11.38 -5.84 -18.19
N ASN A 121 -12.04 -5.22 -17.21
CA ASN A 121 -13.14 -5.82 -16.41
C ASN A 121 -12.78 -7.05 -15.56
N GLU A 122 -11.51 -7.39 -15.44
CA GLU A 122 -11.00 -8.41 -14.54
C GLU A 122 -10.34 -7.75 -13.33
N VAL A 123 -10.42 -8.42 -12.18
CA VAL A 123 -9.75 -8.00 -10.94
C VAL A 123 -8.52 -8.89 -10.77
N PHE A 124 -7.39 -8.26 -10.51
CA PHE A 124 -6.11 -8.91 -10.29
C PHE A 124 -5.60 -8.57 -8.90
N SER A 125 -4.71 -9.40 -8.37
CA SER A 125 -3.94 -9.08 -7.17
C SER A 125 -2.52 -9.54 -7.31
N ARG A 126 -1.59 -8.77 -6.74
CA ARG A 126 -0.19 -9.16 -6.62
C ARG A 126 0.43 -8.57 -5.36
N LEU A 127 1.56 -9.15 -4.97
CA LEU A 127 2.37 -8.63 -3.89
C LEU A 127 3.14 -7.39 -4.38
N ALA A 128 3.36 -6.44 -3.47
CA ALA A 128 4.20 -5.27 -3.75
C ALA A 128 5.67 -5.67 -3.90
N HIS A 129 6.13 -6.65 -3.09
CA HIS A 129 7.47 -7.21 -3.12
C HIS A 129 7.40 -8.74 -3.03
N GLN A 130 8.40 -9.46 -3.57
CA GLN A 130 8.39 -10.93 -3.58
C GLN A 130 8.82 -11.52 -2.24
N GLU A 131 9.86 -10.93 -1.64
CA GLU A 131 10.45 -11.39 -0.37
C GLU A 131 9.69 -10.82 0.83
N ILE A 132 9.61 -11.60 1.91
CA ILE A 132 8.85 -11.23 3.10
C ILE A 132 9.62 -10.33 4.07
N ASP A 133 10.94 -10.27 3.92
CA ASP A 133 11.85 -9.49 4.75
C ASP A 133 12.31 -8.18 4.07
N GLU A 134 11.79 -7.88 2.89
CA GLU A 134 11.99 -6.59 2.24
C GLU A 134 11.22 -5.49 3.00
N THR A 135 11.91 -4.41 3.37
CA THR A 135 11.29 -3.25 4.03
C THR A 135 10.40 -2.52 3.03
N GLY A 136 9.11 -2.87 3.02
CA GLY A 136 8.12 -2.21 2.19
C GLY A 136 7.60 -0.91 2.78
N LYS A 137 6.50 -0.45 2.18
CA LYS A 137 5.86 0.83 2.46
C LYS A 137 4.41 0.61 2.84
N TRP A 138 3.87 1.45 3.72
CA TRP A 138 2.42 1.54 3.89
C TRP A 138 1.85 2.78 3.25
N TYR A 139 0.66 2.65 2.65
CA TYR A 139 0.03 3.70 1.87
C TYR A 139 -1.16 4.29 2.61
N SER A 140 -1.07 5.58 2.92
CA SER A 140 -2.13 6.31 3.63
C SER A 140 -3.23 6.86 2.74
N ARG A 141 -2.95 7.02 1.45
CA ARG A 141 -3.87 7.55 0.45
C ARG A 141 -3.39 7.22 -0.96
N ILE A 142 -4.33 7.15 -1.89
CA ILE A 142 -4.08 7.06 -3.33
C ILE A 142 -4.87 8.20 -3.97
N TYR A 143 -4.21 9.03 -4.77
CA TYR A 143 -4.87 10.06 -5.58
C TYR A 143 -4.85 9.64 -7.05
N ASP A 144 -5.83 10.13 -7.80
CA ASP A 144 -5.93 9.89 -9.22
C ASP A 144 -5.37 11.10 -9.99
N LEU A 145 -4.53 10.85 -10.97
CA LEU A 145 -4.09 11.84 -11.96
C LEU A 145 -4.51 11.36 -13.33
N LYS A 146 -5.54 12.00 -13.89
CA LYS A 146 -6.10 11.63 -15.19
C LYS A 146 -5.46 12.48 -16.28
N THR A 147 -5.01 11.82 -17.34
CA THR A 147 -4.59 12.46 -18.59
C THR A 147 -5.49 11.99 -19.73
N ASP A 148 -5.40 12.62 -20.90
CA ASP A 148 -6.17 12.24 -22.09
C ASP A 148 -5.96 10.78 -22.52
N THR A 149 -4.85 10.15 -22.10
CA THR A 149 -4.45 8.81 -22.56
C THR A 149 -4.45 7.76 -21.46
N LYS A 150 -4.32 8.17 -20.20
CA LYS A 150 -4.15 7.25 -19.06
C LYS A 150 -4.41 7.90 -17.72
N THR A 151 -4.78 7.06 -16.77
CA THR A 151 -4.81 7.36 -15.35
C THR A 151 -3.50 6.91 -14.70
N TYR A 152 -2.91 7.81 -13.93
CA TYR A 152 -1.85 7.50 -13.00
C TYR A 152 -2.40 7.55 -11.57
N TYR A 153 -1.82 6.75 -10.69
CA TYR A 153 -2.16 6.77 -9.28
C TYR A 153 -0.96 7.27 -8.47
N ILE A 154 -1.20 8.21 -7.57
CA ILE A 154 -0.19 8.80 -6.69
C ILE A 154 -0.42 8.21 -5.29
N GLY A 155 0.37 7.20 -4.93
CA GLY A 155 0.30 6.59 -3.60
C GLY A 155 1.13 7.36 -2.58
N LEU A 156 0.49 7.98 -1.58
CA LEU A 156 1.15 8.64 -0.44
C LEU A 156 1.57 7.59 0.58
N TYR A 157 2.87 7.33 0.64
CA TYR A 157 3.47 6.28 1.45
C TYR A 157 4.26 6.82 2.64
N HIS A 158 4.50 5.94 3.61
CA HIS A 158 5.37 6.20 4.74
C HIS A 158 6.22 4.97 5.08
N GLU A 159 7.36 5.23 5.70
CA GLU A 159 8.27 4.23 6.27
C GLU A 159 8.70 4.69 7.66
N MET A 160 9.09 3.76 8.52
CA MET A 160 9.50 4.03 9.90
C MET A 160 10.80 3.29 10.20
N HIS A 161 11.92 4.03 10.20
CA HIS A 161 13.26 3.49 10.47
C HIS A 161 13.61 3.49 11.96
N SER A 162 12.99 4.38 12.73
CA SER A 162 13.07 4.40 14.19
C SER A 162 11.88 5.16 14.75
N THR A 163 11.72 5.27 16.07
CA THR A 163 10.67 6.16 16.66
C THR A 163 10.87 7.64 16.33
N LYS A 164 12.07 8.02 15.87
CA LYS A 164 12.44 9.39 15.49
C LYS A 164 12.49 9.55 13.97
N ASP A 165 12.99 8.57 13.25
CA ASP A 165 13.34 8.70 11.84
C ASP A 165 12.26 8.06 10.97
N MET A 166 11.47 8.93 10.35
CA MET A 166 10.34 8.57 9.48
C MET A 166 10.64 8.94 8.04
N VAL A 167 9.97 8.31 7.09
CA VAL A 167 9.91 8.77 5.69
C VAL A 167 8.46 9.04 5.33
N GLN A 168 8.24 10.10 4.56
CA GLN A 168 7.01 10.31 3.82
C GLN A 168 7.35 10.58 2.36
N GLY A 169 6.59 9.98 1.45
CA GLY A 169 6.81 10.15 0.02
C GLY A 169 5.58 9.83 -0.80
N VAL A 170 5.67 10.07 -2.09
CA VAL A 170 4.69 9.63 -3.08
C VAL A 170 5.36 8.72 -4.10
N LYS A 171 4.66 7.65 -4.48
CA LYS A 171 5.04 6.73 -5.56
C LYS A 171 3.99 6.76 -6.65
N LEU A 172 4.44 6.78 -7.90
CA LEU A 172 3.55 6.74 -9.06
C LEU A 172 3.30 5.30 -9.51
N PHE A 173 2.05 5.03 -9.87
CA PHE A 173 1.61 3.77 -10.44
C PHE A 173 0.81 4.04 -11.72
N CYS A 174 0.80 3.07 -12.62
CA CYS A 174 -0.14 3.03 -13.74
C CYS A 174 -0.63 1.59 -13.91
N ILE A 175 -1.83 1.39 -14.45
CA ILE A 175 -2.30 0.05 -14.83
C ILE A 175 -2.21 -0.03 -16.35
N GLU A 176 -1.31 -0.88 -16.86
CA GLU A 176 -1.02 -1.08 -18.27
C GLU A 176 -0.93 -2.59 -18.54
N ASP A 177 -1.48 -3.08 -19.64
CA ASP A 177 -1.39 -4.49 -20.06
C ASP A 177 -1.78 -5.54 -19.00
N LYS A 178 -2.81 -5.26 -18.19
CA LYS A 178 -3.26 -6.10 -17.05
C LYS A 178 -2.24 -6.23 -15.91
N GLU A 179 -1.29 -5.31 -15.83
CA GLU A 179 -0.32 -5.22 -14.75
C GLU A 179 -0.29 -3.82 -14.13
N VAL A 180 0.21 -3.75 -12.89
CA VAL A 180 0.52 -2.46 -12.24
C VAL A 180 1.97 -2.13 -12.57
N ASN A 181 2.18 -1.08 -13.36
CA ASN A 181 3.48 -0.49 -13.66
C ASN A 181 3.91 0.45 -12.53
N GLU A 182 4.94 0.03 -11.77
CA GLU A 182 5.55 0.80 -10.68
C GLU A 182 6.78 1.60 -11.11
N SER A 183 7.12 1.58 -12.39
CA SER A 183 8.34 2.20 -12.93
C SER A 183 8.08 3.50 -13.69
N VAL A 184 6.83 3.94 -13.76
CA VAL A 184 6.45 5.19 -14.44
C VAL A 184 7.15 6.40 -13.82
N ARG A 185 7.77 7.26 -14.63
CA ARG A 185 8.56 8.40 -14.12
C ARG A 185 7.99 9.72 -14.59
N LEU A 186 7.21 10.38 -13.72
CA LEU A 186 6.61 11.68 -14.05
C LEU A 186 7.22 12.84 -13.26
N PHE A 187 8.03 12.58 -12.22
CA PHE A 187 8.64 13.64 -11.44
C PHE A 187 9.93 14.12 -12.07
N LYS A 188 9.96 15.36 -12.57
CA LYS A 188 11.16 15.97 -13.12
C LYS A 188 11.97 16.61 -12.01
N THR A 189 13.11 16.01 -11.72
CA THR A 189 14.06 16.49 -10.71
C THR A 189 15.34 17.01 -11.36
N THR A 190 16.20 17.65 -10.57
CA THR A 190 17.54 18.05 -11.03
C THR A 190 18.42 16.86 -11.42
N LYS A 191 18.12 15.65 -10.93
CA LYS A 191 18.83 14.40 -11.26
C LYS A 191 18.19 13.63 -12.42
N GLY A 192 17.09 14.13 -12.99
CA GLY A 192 16.34 13.47 -14.05
C GLY A 192 14.92 13.07 -13.64
N LEU A 193 14.30 12.18 -14.42
CA LEU A 193 12.94 11.69 -14.16
C LEU A 193 12.94 10.63 -13.06
N ALA A 194 12.02 10.76 -12.12
CA ALA A 194 11.83 9.85 -10.99
C ALA A 194 10.39 9.33 -10.91
N ASN A 195 10.24 8.14 -10.33
CA ASN A 195 8.95 7.52 -9.99
C ASN A 195 8.45 7.92 -8.59
N GLU A 196 9.39 8.31 -7.71
CA GLU A 196 9.10 8.68 -6.33
C GLU A 196 9.66 10.07 -6.00
N LEU A 197 8.97 10.76 -5.09
CA LEU A 197 9.46 11.95 -4.39
C LEU A 197 9.15 11.81 -2.91
N GLY A 198 10.09 12.17 -2.05
CA GLY A 198 9.88 12.10 -0.62
C GLY A 198 11.09 12.60 0.15
N PHE A 199 11.01 12.50 1.47
CA PHE A 199 12.09 12.86 2.37
C PHE A 199 11.98 12.10 3.68
N ALA A 200 13.14 11.85 4.30
CA ALA A 200 13.21 11.47 5.70
C ALA A 200 13.01 12.70 6.59
N TYR A 201 12.40 12.51 7.76
CA TYR A 201 12.20 13.57 8.74
C TYR A 201 12.22 13.05 10.19
N ASN A 202 12.51 13.96 11.11
CA ASN A 202 12.48 13.71 12.54
C ASN A 202 11.05 13.90 13.07
N PHE A 203 10.40 12.80 13.47
CA PHE A 203 9.03 12.76 13.99
C PHE A 203 8.82 13.71 15.18
N LEU A 204 9.83 13.91 16.03
CA LEU A 204 9.72 14.79 17.20
C LEU A 204 9.42 16.24 16.80
N THR A 205 9.77 16.66 15.58
CA THR A 205 9.50 18.01 15.07
C THR A 205 8.04 18.21 14.63
N VAL A 206 7.27 17.12 14.51
CA VAL A 206 5.85 17.13 14.15
C VAL A 206 4.95 16.48 15.20
N ALA A 207 5.52 15.94 16.28
CA ALA A 207 4.79 15.23 17.34
C ALA A 207 3.66 16.05 17.99
N ARG A 208 3.74 17.39 17.97
CA ARG A 208 2.69 18.27 18.50
C ARG A 208 1.57 18.62 17.49
N ARG A 209 1.70 18.22 16.22
CA ARG A 209 0.61 18.41 15.24
C ARG A 209 -0.55 17.48 15.59
N PRO A 210 -1.82 17.90 15.47
CA PRO A 210 -2.96 17.05 15.79
C PRO A 210 -3.22 15.96 14.73
N GLU A 211 -2.90 16.22 13.46
CA GLU A 211 -3.16 15.31 12.35
C GLU A 211 -2.17 14.13 12.30
N ARG A 212 -2.68 12.91 12.04
CA ARG A 212 -1.89 11.67 11.93
C ARG A 212 -2.31 10.84 10.71
N PRO A 213 -1.36 10.37 9.88
CA PRO A 213 0.05 10.79 9.83
C PRO A 213 0.17 12.31 9.58
N ALA A 214 1.28 12.93 9.98
CA ALA A 214 1.45 14.37 9.76
C ALA A 214 1.40 14.67 8.25
N LYS A 215 0.55 15.62 7.83
CA LYS A 215 0.46 16.06 6.44
C LYS A 215 1.68 16.91 6.09
N LEU A 216 2.71 16.27 5.53
CA LEU A 216 3.93 16.93 5.05
C LEU A 216 4.00 16.94 3.52
N ILE A 217 3.36 15.96 2.89
CA ILE A 217 3.16 15.84 1.46
C ILE A 217 1.66 15.68 1.20
N TYR A 218 1.13 16.42 0.22
CA TYR A 218 -0.24 16.26 -0.23
C TYR A 218 -0.37 16.64 -1.70
N TYR A 219 -1.35 16.03 -2.35
CA TYR A 219 -1.74 16.34 -3.71
C TYR A 219 -3.03 17.17 -3.68
N ASP A 220 -3.01 18.28 -4.40
CA ASP A 220 -4.18 19.08 -4.71
C ASP A 220 -4.73 18.60 -6.06
N THR A 221 -5.91 18.00 -6.01
CA THR A 221 -6.60 17.41 -7.16
C THR A 221 -7.29 18.46 -8.03
N GLU A 222 -7.50 19.69 -7.54
CA GLU A 222 -8.15 20.75 -8.32
C GLU A 222 -7.14 21.40 -9.27
N ASP A 223 -5.92 21.62 -8.80
CA ASP A 223 -4.85 22.29 -9.55
C ASP A 223 -3.80 21.33 -10.12
N ASP A 224 -3.93 20.02 -9.89
CA ASP A 224 -2.92 18.99 -10.17
C ASP A 224 -1.53 19.35 -9.61
N GLN A 225 -1.50 19.80 -8.35
CA GLN A 225 -0.29 20.24 -7.67
C GLN A 225 0.11 19.29 -6.55
N LEU A 226 1.37 18.88 -6.56
CA LEU A 226 1.97 18.14 -5.46
C LEU A 226 2.77 19.09 -4.57
N HIS A 227 2.42 19.15 -3.28
CA HIS A 227 3.07 19.99 -2.29
C HIS A 227 3.92 19.15 -1.35
N LEU A 228 5.16 19.56 -1.13
CA LEU A 228 6.13 18.92 -0.24
C LEU A 228 6.66 19.95 0.75
N THR A 229 6.52 19.68 2.04
CA THR A 229 7.14 20.49 3.09
C THR A 229 8.66 20.37 3.01
N VAL A 230 9.37 21.48 3.14
CA VAL A 230 10.84 21.47 3.19
C VAL A 230 11.31 20.94 4.54
N VAL A 231 12.21 19.95 4.48
CA VAL A 231 12.89 19.37 5.63
C VAL A 231 14.38 19.72 5.56
N LYS A 232 14.95 20.13 6.69
CA LYS A 232 16.38 20.42 6.80
C LYS A 232 17.20 19.13 6.83
N GLU A 233 18.51 19.22 6.61
CA GLU A 233 19.42 18.06 6.66
C GLU A 233 19.38 17.30 8.00
N ASP A 234 19.07 17.99 9.11
CA ASP A 234 18.93 17.38 10.44
C ASP A 234 17.56 16.69 10.68
N GLY A 235 16.72 16.61 9.64
CA GLY A 235 15.37 16.05 9.71
C GLY A 235 14.30 17.02 10.24
N THR A 236 14.65 18.28 10.54
CA THR A 236 13.68 19.25 11.06
C THR A 236 12.68 19.68 9.99
N VAL A 237 11.40 19.42 10.24
CA VAL A 237 10.29 19.86 9.38
C VAL A 237 10.08 21.37 9.52
N THR A 238 10.08 22.09 8.40
CA THR A 238 9.86 23.55 8.38
C THR A 238 8.41 23.91 8.06
N LYS A 239 8.13 25.21 7.88
CA LYS A 239 6.85 25.71 7.35
C LYS A 239 6.90 25.99 5.84
N GLN A 240 8.07 25.90 5.22
CA GLN A 240 8.22 26.17 3.79
C GLN A 240 7.70 24.99 2.98
N ILE A 241 7.12 25.28 1.81
CA ILE A 241 6.56 24.28 0.89
C ILE A 241 7.21 24.46 -0.47
N ILE A 242 7.56 23.33 -1.09
CA ILE A 242 7.89 23.23 -2.50
C ILE A 242 6.69 22.65 -3.23
N THR A 243 6.33 23.26 -4.35
CA THR A 243 5.21 22.80 -5.18
C THR A 243 5.73 22.27 -6.51
N TYR A 244 5.16 21.16 -6.95
CA TYR A 244 5.31 20.58 -8.28
C TYR A 244 3.98 20.67 -9.01
N GLN A 245 3.96 21.28 -10.19
CA GLN A 245 2.77 21.38 -11.04
C GLN A 245 2.81 20.28 -12.10
N PHE A 246 1.72 19.55 -12.27
CA PHE A 246 1.57 18.71 -13.45
C PHE A 246 1.37 19.57 -14.70
N THR A 247 2.20 19.34 -15.72
CA THR A 247 2.24 20.12 -16.98
C THR A 247 1.49 19.46 -18.13
N GLY A 248 0.70 18.41 -17.84
CA GLY A 248 0.14 17.50 -18.85
C GLY A 248 1.09 16.35 -19.22
N LYS A 249 2.39 16.44 -18.89
CA LYS A 249 3.37 15.38 -19.14
C LYS A 249 4.19 15.00 -17.91
N TYR A 250 4.70 16.00 -17.20
CA TYR A 250 5.53 15.80 -16.02
C TYR A 250 5.10 16.72 -14.89
N PHE A 251 5.36 16.29 -13.66
CA PHE A 251 5.42 17.16 -12.50
C PHE A 251 6.73 17.94 -12.54
N GLU A 252 6.63 19.26 -12.68
CA GLU A 252 7.78 20.17 -12.67
C GLU A 252 7.70 21.11 -11.48
N ARG A 253 8.82 21.30 -10.78
CA ARG A 253 8.90 22.23 -9.65
C ARG A 253 8.63 23.65 -10.14
N ILE A 254 7.62 24.31 -9.57
CA ILE A 254 7.40 25.73 -9.78
C ILE A 254 8.31 26.54 -8.86
N LYS A 255 8.94 27.59 -9.39
CA LYS A 255 9.67 28.54 -8.55
C LYS A 255 8.63 29.35 -7.78
N GLY A 256 8.70 29.34 -6.45
CA GLY A 256 7.91 30.23 -5.62
C GLY A 256 8.15 31.68 -6.06
N ARG A 257 7.07 32.47 -6.16
CA ARG A 257 7.18 33.92 -6.31
C ARG A 257 7.72 34.54 -5.03
#